data_AF-A0AAU9QHX0-F1
#
_entry.id   AF-A0AAU9QHX0-F1
#
_cell.length_a   1.000
_cell.length_b   1.000
_cell.length_c   1.000
_cell.angle_alpha   90.00
_cell.angle_beta   90.00
_cell.angle_gamma   90.00
#
_symmetry.space_group_name_H-M   'P 1'
#
loop_
_entity.id
_entity.type
_entity.pdbx_description
1 polymer ?
#
loop_
_entity_poly.entity_id
_entity_poly.type
_entity_poly.pdbx_seq_one_letter_code
_entity_poly.pdbx_strand_id
1 'polypeptide(L)'
;MNSKEKDVFVLSAKSIVTALSAIMFLTIGGGLNIFFLDQITYISTSYGPFYLWVVMMGLGAFLVTIPFGMIIIHGLKFLNPINIFNATIQIFIAIYFGVSEAKIGDLFWVVALALPILALYLMNTPSYKCFITFYHELAQSRRAYRRQIKNIKK
;
A
#
# COMPACT_ATOMS: atom_id res chain seq x y z
N MET A 1 28.59 14.96 -13.01
CA MET A 1 28.10 13.88 -12.13
C MET A 1 29.05 12.72 -12.27
N ASN A 2 29.71 12.32 -11.18
CA ASN A 2 30.66 11.20 -11.19
C ASN A 2 29.89 9.86 -11.34
N SER A 3 30.55 8.79 -11.81
CA SER A 3 29.89 7.48 -12.05
C SER A 3 29.16 6.97 -10.80
N LYS A 4 29.79 7.11 -9.63
CA LYS A 4 29.21 6.73 -8.33
C LYS A 4 27.94 7.52 -7.98
N GLU A 5 27.90 8.82 -8.29
CA GLU A 5 26.72 9.66 -8.03
C GLU A 5 25.56 9.25 -8.92
N LYS A 6 25.85 8.89 -10.17
CA LYS A 6 24.87 8.37 -11.12
C LYS A 6 24.26 7.05 -10.65
N ASP A 7 25.08 6.14 -10.15
CA ASP A 7 24.60 4.85 -9.64
C ASP A 7 23.70 5.01 -8.42
N VAL A 8 24.09 5.87 -7.46
CA VAL A 8 23.27 6.17 -6.27
C VAL A 8 21.94 6.81 -6.66
N PHE A 9 21.96 7.74 -7.62
CA PHE A 9 20.74 8.37 -8.12
C PHE A 9 19.79 7.36 -8.76
N VAL A 10 20.29 6.50 -9.65
CA VAL A 10 19.48 5.47 -10.32
C VAL A 10 18.89 4.50 -9.30
N LEU A 11 19.68 4.06 -8.32
CA LEU A 11 19.21 3.14 -7.28
C LEU A 11 18.10 3.78 -6.42
N SER A 12 18.28 5.05 -6.06
CA SER A 12 17.30 5.82 -5.28
C SER A 12 16.00 6.03 -6.06
N ALA A 13 16.10 6.41 -7.33
CA ALA A 13 14.94 6.57 -8.21
C ALA A 13 14.18 5.25 -8.37
N LYS A 14 14.89 4.14 -8.61
CA LYS A 14 14.29 2.80 -8.72
C LYS A 14 13.56 2.40 -7.43
N SER A 15 14.17 2.67 -6.27
CA SER A 15 13.57 2.42 -4.95
C SER A 15 12.26 3.19 -4.76
N ILE A 16 12.25 4.49 -5.07
CA ILE A 16 11.07 5.34 -4.98
C ILE A 16 9.97 4.89 -5.95
N VAL A 17 10.31 4.67 -7.21
CA VAL A 17 9.33 4.22 -8.22
C VAL A 17 8.73 2.88 -7.83
N THR A 18 9.53 1.93 -7.35
CA THR A 18 9.04 0.62 -6.88
C THR A 18 8.02 0.77 -5.76
N ALA A 19 8.31 1.61 -4.76
CA ALA A 19 7.41 1.83 -3.63
C ALA A 19 6.13 2.56 -4.03
N LEU A 20 6.23 3.59 -4.88
CA LEU A 20 5.06 4.30 -5.41
C LEU A 20 4.17 3.37 -6.23
N SER A 21 4.75 2.53 -7.08
CA SER A 21 4.00 1.53 -7.84
C SER A 21 3.28 0.54 -6.91
N ALA A 22 3.95 0.07 -5.85
CA ALA A 22 3.32 -0.82 -4.86
C ALA A 22 2.14 -0.16 -4.14
N ILE A 23 2.27 1.13 -3.78
CA ILE A 23 1.18 1.93 -3.19
C ILE A 23 0.03 2.07 -4.17
N MET A 24 0.31 2.45 -5.42
CA MET A 24 -0.71 2.63 -6.45
C MET A 24 -1.46 1.32 -6.73
N PHE A 25 -0.76 0.20 -6.85
CA PHE A 25 -1.38 -1.10 -7.05
C PHE A 25 -2.29 -1.51 -5.90
N LEU A 26 -1.88 -1.34 -4.64
CA LEU A 26 -2.76 -1.60 -3.50
C LEU A 26 -3.94 -0.64 -3.41
N THR A 27 -3.77 0.61 -3.84
CA THR A 27 -4.85 1.61 -3.80
C THR A 27 -5.90 1.31 -4.86
N ILE A 28 -5.48 1.07 -6.11
CA ILE A 28 -6.38 0.74 -7.21
C ILE A 28 -7.02 -0.63 -6.95
N GLY A 29 -6.21 -1.64 -6.60
CA GLY A 29 -6.70 -2.98 -6.25
C GLY A 29 -7.70 -2.95 -5.09
N GLY A 30 -7.43 -2.14 -4.06
CA GLY A 30 -8.33 -1.94 -2.93
C GLY A 30 -9.66 -1.35 -3.36
N GLY A 31 -9.64 -0.27 -4.17
CA GLY A 31 -10.86 0.33 -4.71
C GLY A 31 -11.72 -0.66 -5.48
N LEU A 32 -11.11 -1.43 -6.39
CA LEU A 32 -11.83 -2.46 -7.17
C LEU A 32 -12.41 -3.57 -6.28
N ASN A 33 -11.62 -4.08 -5.33
CA ASN A 33 -12.08 -5.16 -4.45
C ASN A 33 -13.20 -4.72 -3.50
N ILE A 34 -13.29 -3.44 -3.13
CA ILE A 34 -14.42 -2.99 -2.30
C ILE A 34 -15.73 -3.00 -3.09
N PHE A 35 -15.72 -2.71 -4.40
CA PHE A 35 -16.92 -2.88 -5.23
C PHE A 35 -17.36 -4.35 -5.29
N PHE A 36 -16.41 -5.28 -5.38
CA PHE A 36 -16.72 -6.71 -5.33
C PHE A 36 -17.24 -7.13 -3.97
N LEU A 37 -16.64 -6.61 -2.89
CA LEU A 37 -17.12 -6.87 -1.53
C LEU A 37 -18.57 -6.39 -1.37
N ASP A 38 -18.93 -5.24 -1.93
CA ASP A 38 -20.31 -4.76 -1.93
C ASP A 38 -21.25 -5.70 -2.69
N GLN A 39 -20.84 -6.21 -3.86
CA GLN A 39 -21.64 -7.17 -4.62
C GLN A 39 -21.84 -8.50 -3.86
N ILE A 40 -20.81 -8.96 -3.14
CA ILE A 40 -20.87 -10.18 -2.32
C ILE A 40 -21.77 -9.99 -1.10
N THR A 41 -21.68 -8.84 -0.44
CA THR A 41 -22.31 -8.59 0.87
C THR A 41 -23.62 -7.81 0.80
N TYR A 42 -23.97 -7.27 -0.37
CA TYR A 42 -25.16 -6.47 -0.63
C TYR A 42 -25.31 -5.27 0.32
N ILE A 43 -24.20 -4.66 0.75
CA ILE A 43 -24.21 -3.56 1.73
C ILE A 43 -24.97 -2.35 1.18
N SER A 44 -24.69 -1.93 -0.06
CA SER A 44 -25.33 -0.78 -0.69
C SER A 44 -26.82 -0.98 -0.88
N THR A 45 -27.24 -2.20 -1.24
CA THR A 45 -28.65 -2.56 -1.41
C THR A 45 -29.38 -2.63 -0.08
N SER A 46 -28.74 -3.16 0.97
CA SER A 46 -29.39 -3.42 2.27
C SER A 46 -29.42 -2.19 3.18
N TYR A 47 -28.36 -1.38 3.16
CA TYR A 47 -28.18 -0.26 4.09
C TYR A 47 -28.12 1.10 3.38
N GLY A 48 -28.05 1.10 2.05
CA GLY A 48 -27.94 2.30 1.24
C GLY A 48 -26.49 2.66 0.88
N PRO A 49 -26.29 3.41 -0.21
CA PRO A 49 -24.96 3.70 -0.76
C PRO A 49 -24.08 4.55 0.17
N PHE A 50 -24.68 5.29 1.11
CA PHE A 50 -23.92 6.07 2.10
C PHE A 50 -23.12 5.17 3.05
N TYR A 51 -23.71 4.05 3.50
CA TYR A 51 -23.02 3.11 4.39
C TYR A 51 -21.86 2.43 3.68
N LEU A 52 -22.02 2.10 2.39
CA LEU A 52 -20.92 1.62 1.57
C LEU A 52 -19.76 2.62 1.55
N TRP A 53 -20.03 3.91 1.34
CA TRP A 53 -19.01 4.95 1.36
C TRP A 53 -18.26 5.06 2.69
N VAL A 54 -18.98 4.97 3.82
CA VAL A 54 -18.35 5.00 5.15
C VAL A 54 -17.45 3.77 5.35
N VAL A 55 -17.90 2.58 4.96
CA VAL A 55 -17.10 1.35 5.01
C VAL A 55 -15.89 1.45 4.08
N MET A 56 -16.06 1.98 2.86
CA MET A 56 -14.99 2.22 1.89
C MET A 56 -13.92 3.16 2.46
N MET A 57 -14.33 4.29 3.03
CA MET A 57 -13.41 5.25 3.64
C MET A 57 -12.66 4.64 4.82
N GLY A 58 -13.35 3.89 5.68
CA GLY A 58 -12.75 3.21 6.83
C GLY A 58 -11.71 2.17 6.41
N LEU A 59 -12.06 1.26 5.51
CA LEU A 59 -11.17 0.21 5.02
C LEU A 59 -10.00 0.80 4.23
N GLY A 60 -10.25 1.77 3.35
CA GLY A 60 -9.20 2.44 2.56
C GLY A 60 -8.19 3.18 3.44
N ALA A 61 -8.68 3.95 4.43
CA ALA A 61 -7.81 4.64 5.37
C ALA A 61 -6.99 3.65 6.21
N PHE A 62 -7.63 2.60 6.73
CA PHE A 62 -6.98 1.65 7.64
C PHE A 62 -5.95 0.74 6.95
N LEU A 63 -6.28 0.24 5.77
CA LEU A 63 -5.48 -0.79 5.10
C LEU A 63 -4.48 -0.23 4.08
N VAL A 64 -4.70 0.99 3.57
CA VAL A 64 -3.84 1.60 2.55
C VAL A 64 -3.19 2.88 3.08
N THR A 65 -3.97 3.89 3.44
CA THR A 65 -3.42 5.23 3.70
C THR A 65 -2.58 5.29 4.98
N ILE A 66 -3.05 4.71 6.08
CA ILE A 66 -2.37 4.76 7.38
C ILE A 66 -1.03 4.02 7.34
N PRO A 67 -0.93 2.73 6.92
CA PRO A 67 0.34 2.02 6.95
C PRO A 67 1.42 2.68 6.10
N PHE A 68 1.09 3.08 4.86
CA PHE A 68 2.03 3.77 3.99
C PHE A 68 2.41 5.16 4.52
N GLY A 69 1.42 5.95 4.99
CA GLY A 69 1.68 7.26 5.58
C GLY A 69 2.60 7.17 6.80
N MET A 70 2.41 6.16 7.65
CA MET A 70 3.25 5.96 8.83
C MET A 70 4.66 5.44 8.50
N ILE A 71 4.83 4.66 7.43
CA ILE A 71 6.17 4.30 6.93
C ILE A 71 6.90 5.56 6.42
N ILE A 72 6.24 6.38 5.59
CA ILE A 72 6.86 7.54 4.96
C ILE A 72 7.14 8.67 5.97
N ILE A 73 6.17 8.99 6.83
CA ILE A 73 6.27 10.14 7.74
C ILE A 73 7.07 9.78 8.99
N HIS A 74 6.80 8.60 9.55
CA HIS A 74 7.28 8.22 10.88
C HIS A 74 8.38 7.14 10.84
N GLY A 75 8.67 6.55 9.67
CA GLY A 75 9.69 5.51 9.51
C GLY A 75 9.28 4.18 10.13
N LEU A 76 7.98 3.91 10.33
CA LEU A 76 7.51 2.71 11.03
C LEU A 76 7.54 1.46 10.15
N LYS A 77 8.75 0.93 9.92
CA LYS A 77 8.98 -0.27 9.09
C LYS A 77 8.17 -1.51 9.52
N PHE A 78 7.78 -1.60 10.79
CA PHE A 78 6.99 -2.71 11.34
C PHE A 78 5.54 -2.73 10.85
N LEU A 79 5.08 -1.69 10.14
CA LEU A 79 3.75 -1.66 9.52
C LEU A 79 3.72 -2.30 8.13
N ASN A 80 4.88 -2.67 7.57
CA ASN A 80 4.93 -3.37 6.28
C ASN A 80 4.10 -4.69 6.25
N PRO A 81 4.07 -5.52 7.31
CA PRO A 81 3.17 -6.68 7.36
C PRO A 81 1.68 -6.33 7.20
N ILE A 82 1.25 -5.11 7.56
CA ILE A 82 -0.14 -4.67 7.35
C ILE A 82 -0.43 -4.48 5.87
N ASN A 83 0.53 -3.96 5.09
CA ASN A 83 0.39 -3.86 3.63
C ASN A 83 0.31 -5.24 2.97
N ILE A 84 1.09 -6.21 3.47
CA ILE A 84 1.03 -7.60 3.02
C ILE A 84 -0.36 -8.18 3.33
N PHE A 85 -0.84 -8.00 4.56
CA PHE A 85 -2.16 -8.45 4.98
C PHE A 85 -3.29 -7.83 4.15
N ASN A 86 -3.23 -6.52 3.88
CA ASN A 86 -4.15 -5.85 2.97
C ASN A 86 -4.15 -6.48 1.58
N ALA A 87 -2.97 -6.70 0.99
CA ALA A 87 -2.86 -7.35 -0.31
C ALA A 87 -3.47 -8.76 -0.30
N THR A 88 -3.28 -9.53 0.78
CA THR A 88 -3.87 -10.86 0.96
C THR A 88 -5.39 -10.81 1.03
N ILE A 89 -5.98 -9.84 1.75
CA ILE A 89 -7.43 -9.62 1.77
C ILE A 89 -7.94 -9.30 0.36
N GLN A 90 -7.28 -8.41 -0.37
CA GLN A 90 -7.68 -8.05 -1.74
C GLN A 90 -7.64 -9.27 -2.68
N ILE A 91 -6.60 -10.10 -2.59
CA ILE A 91 -6.52 -11.36 -3.36
C ILE A 91 -7.68 -12.27 -3.02
N PHE A 92 -7.98 -12.44 -1.73
CA PHE A 92 -9.09 -13.28 -1.28
C PHE A 92 -10.44 -12.80 -1.83
N ILE A 93 -10.72 -11.49 -1.76
CA ILE A 93 -11.96 -10.91 -2.28
C ILE A 93 -12.07 -11.12 -3.80
N ALA A 94 -11.01 -10.84 -4.56
CA ALA A 94 -11.01 -11.01 -6.01
C ALA A 94 -11.23 -12.47 -6.44
N ILE A 95 -10.58 -13.42 -5.77
CA ILE A 95 -10.76 -14.85 -6.03
C ILE A 95 -12.19 -15.27 -5.68
N TYR A 96 -12.68 -14.87 -4.50
CA TYR A 96 -14.02 -15.23 -4.07
C TYR A 96 -15.06 -14.73 -5.08
N PHE A 97 -15.01 -13.44 -5.44
CA PHE A 97 -15.89 -12.87 -6.46
C PHE A 97 -15.78 -13.60 -7.80
N GLY A 98 -14.56 -13.88 -8.25
CA GLY A 98 -14.29 -14.61 -9.50
C GLY A 98 -14.90 -16.01 -9.55
N VAL A 99 -14.99 -16.68 -8.40
CA VAL A 99 -15.53 -18.05 -8.29
C VAL A 99 -17.05 -18.05 -8.06
N SER A 100 -17.57 -17.13 -7.26
CA SER A 100 -18.97 -17.17 -6.82
C SER A 100 -19.92 -16.31 -7.66
N GLU A 101 -19.49 -15.14 -8.12
CA GLU A 101 -20.37 -14.12 -8.72
C GLU A 101 -20.03 -13.79 -10.18
N ALA A 102 -18.79 -14.04 -10.62
CA ALA A 102 -18.34 -13.60 -11.94
C ALA A 102 -19.06 -14.33 -13.08
N LYS A 103 -19.57 -13.55 -14.04
CA LYS A 103 -20.16 -14.08 -15.26
C LYS A 103 -19.07 -14.60 -16.19
N ILE A 104 -19.41 -15.60 -17.01
CA ILE A 104 -18.52 -16.12 -18.04
C ILE A 104 -18.10 -14.96 -18.96
N GLY A 105 -16.80 -14.68 -19.02
CA GLY A 105 -16.22 -13.60 -19.83
C GLY A 105 -15.97 -12.29 -19.09
N ASP A 106 -16.34 -12.16 -17.81
CA ASP A 106 -15.94 -11.01 -17.00
C ASP A 106 -14.47 -11.16 -16.60
N LEU A 107 -13.60 -10.32 -17.18
CA LEU A 107 -12.16 -10.30 -16.91
C LEU A 107 -11.78 -9.26 -15.84
N PHE A 108 -12.74 -8.49 -15.33
CA PHE A 108 -12.46 -7.37 -14.45
C PHE A 108 -11.93 -7.84 -13.09
N TRP A 109 -12.41 -8.99 -12.61
CA TRP A 109 -11.91 -9.62 -11.38
C TRP A 109 -10.46 -10.11 -11.51
N VAL A 110 -10.03 -10.49 -12.72
CA VAL A 110 -8.63 -10.88 -12.99
C VAL A 110 -7.71 -9.67 -12.87
N VAL A 111 -8.15 -8.49 -13.33
CA VAL A 111 -7.39 -7.24 -13.15
C VAL A 111 -7.27 -6.89 -11.67
N ALA A 112 -8.38 -6.95 -10.93
CA ALA A 112 -8.39 -6.69 -9.49
C ALA A 112 -7.58 -7.71 -8.67
N LEU A 113 -7.40 -8.93 -9.19
CA LEU A 113 -6.53 -9.96 -8.63
C LEU A 113 -5.06 -9.70 -8.93
N ALA A 114 -4.74 -9.28 -10.17
CA ALA A 114 -3.37 -9.05 -10.60
C ALA A 114 -2.71 -7.89 -9.85
N LEU A 115 -3.44 -6.82 -9.56
CA LEU A 115 -2.92 -5.63 -8.87
C LEU A 115 -2.30 -5.92 -7.48
N PRO A 116 -3.01 -6.55 -6.52
CA PRO A 116 -2.41 -6.88 -5.22
C PRO A 116 -1.29 -7.93 -5.33
N ILE A 117 -1.32 -8.83 -6.31
CA ILE A 117 -0.21 -9.76 -6.59
C ILE A 117 1.04 -8.99 -7.04
N LEU A 118 0.89 -8.06 -7.97
CA LEU A 118 1.98 -7.19 -8.42
C LEU A 118 2.52 -6.34 -7.26
N ALA A 119 1.64 -5.83 -6.40
CA ALA A 119 2.06 -5.12 -5.20
C ALA A 119 2.90 -6.01 -4.28
N LEU A 120 2.45 -7.23 -3.96
CA LEU A 120 3.21 -8.19 -3.15
C LEU A 120 4.57 -8.53 -3.77
N TYR A 121 4.60 -8.72 -5.09
CA TYR A 121 5.85 -8.93 -5.82
C TYR A 121 6.81 -7.76 -5.62
N LEU A 122 6.35 -6.53 -5.85
CA LEU A 122 7.16 -5.33 -5.66
C LEU A 122 7.63 -5.19 -4.21
N MET A 123 6.77 -5.49 -3.22
CA MET A 123 7.12 -5.41 -1.80
C MET A 123 8.22 -6.40 -1.39
N ASN A 124 8.38 -7.50 -2.12
CA ASN A 124 9.44 -8.47 -1.88
C ASN A 124 10.79 -8.09 -2.51
N THR A 125 10.81 -7.10 -3.41
CA THR A 125 12.04 -6.70 -4.10
C THR A 125 13.04 -5.98 -3.18
N PRO A 126 14.36 -6.06 -3.46
CA PRO A 126 15.37 -5.30 -2.74
C PRO A 126 15.14 -3.78 -2.80
N SER A 127 14.65 -3.27 -3.94
CA SER A 127 14.34 -1.85 -4.13
C SER A 127 13.32 -1.35 -3.10
N TYR A 128 12.24 -2.11 -2.89
CA TYR A 128 11.23 -1.74 -1.91
C TYR A 128 11.74 -1.84 -0.46
N LYS A 129 12.53 -2.87 -0.14
CA LYS A 129 13.17 -2.98 1.18
C LYS A 129 14.14 -1.82 1.45
N CYS A 130 14.86 -1.38 0.42
CA CYS A 130 15.72 -0.20 0.49
C CYS A 130 14.90 1.07 0.78
N PHE A 131 13.75 1.25 0.11
CA PHE A 131 12.83 2.36 0.36
C PHE A 131 12.38 2.43 1.83
N ILE A 132 11.89 1.31 2.39
CA ILE A 132 11.44 1.25 3.79
C ILE A 132 12.60 1.60 4.74
N THR A 133 13.77 1.02 4.50
CA THR A 133 14.96 1.24 5.33
C THR A 133 15.40 2.70 5.27
N PHE A 134 15.42 3.30 4.09
CA PHE A 134 15.76 4.71 3.90
C PHE A 134 14.86 5.63 4.75
N TYR A 135 13.54 5.46 4.68
CA TYR A 135 12.61 6.29 5.46
C TYR A 135 12.69 6.04 6.97
N HIS A 136 12.99 4.80 7.38
CA HIS A 136 13.28 4.48 8.78
C HIS A 136 14.51 5.24 9.28
N GLU A 137 15.64 5.16 8.57
CA GLU A 137 16.88 5.86 8.94
C GLU A 137 16.70 7.39 8.92
N LEU A 138 16.00 7.92 7.92
CA LEU A 138 15.69 9.34 7.84
C LEU A 138 14.88 9.81 9.05
N ALA A 139 13.89 9.02 9.49
CA ALA A 139 13.09 9.33 10.67
C ALA A 139 13.94 9.29 11.96
N GLN A 140 14.84 8.32 12.10
CA GLN A 140 15.75 8.24 13.25
C GLN A 140 16.72 9.42 13.30
N SER A 141 17.33 9.77 12.16
CA SER A 141 18.23 10.93 12.04
C SER A 141 17.53 12.24 12.42
N ARG A 142 16.30 12.47 11.92
CA ARG A 142 15.48 13.63 12.31
C ARG A 142 15.17 13.69 13.81
N ARG A 143 15.00 12.54 14.47
CA ARG A 143 14.80 12.48 15.94
C ARG A 143 16.09 12.78 16.69
N ALA A 144 17.22 12.25 16.24
CA ALA A 144 18.53 12.52 16.83
C ALA A 144 18.89 14.01 16.74
N TYR A 145 18.72 14.61 15.56
CA TYR A 145 18.95 16.05 15.34
C TYR A 145 18.09 16.93 16.27
N ARG A 146 16.79 16.60 16.42
CA ARG A 146 15.90 17.31 17.37
C ARG A 146 16.37 17.20 18.82
N ARG A 147 16.92 16.04 19.23
CA ARG A 147 17.49 15.87 20.57
C ARG A 147 18.75 16.71 20.76
N GLN A 148 19.64 16.75 19.77
CA GLN A 148 20.84 17.58 19.80
C GLN A 148 20.49 19.07 19.95
N ILE A 149 19.57 19.60 19.14
CA ILE A 149 19.12 21.00 19.26
C ILE A 149 18.55 21.29 20.64
N LYS A 150 17.72 20.38 21.19
CA LYS A 150 17.12 20.56 22.50
C LYS A 150 18.18 20.62 23.62
N ASN A 151 19.26 19.85 23.48
CA ASN A 151 20.37 19.85 24.43
C ASN A 151 21.25 21.10 24.29
N ILE A 152 21.39 21.68 23.10
CA ILE A 152 22.13 22.94 22.89
C ILE A 152 21.36 24.15 23.43
N LYS A 153 20.02 24.10 23.43
CA LYS A 153 19.16 25.19 23.94
C LYS A 153 18.89 25.10 25.46
N LYS A 154 19.42 24.10 26.14
CA LYS A 154 19.34 23.91 27.59
C LYS A 154 20.61 24.42 28.23
#